data_AF-A0A428YVB9-F1
#
_entry.id   AF-A0A428YVB9-F1
#
_cell.length_a   1.000
_cell.length_b   1.000
_cell.length_c   1.000
_cell.angle_alpha   90.00
_cell.angle_beta   90.00
_cell.angle_gamma   90.00
#
_symmetry.space_group_name_H-M   'P 1'
#
loop_
_entity.id
_entity.type
_entity.pdbx_description
1 polymer ?
#
loop_
_entity_poly.entity_id
_entity_poly.type
_entity_poly.pdbx_seq_one_letter_code
_entity_poly.pdbx_strand_id
1 'polypeptide(L)'
;MADSPAAKALRDSRIFPIFEGSNDVLRSFVALAGLKTVADEVADLRGLNLADPIDGIGVLADYVGHRVRRRLRPDRLDTAHPTLTRHSDRVTEQVGQLRATAEKLLRIHGSDIQNQQRQQKRLTHAAIDIYAQIATISRTTALFNDQGVEASGQERSIATSFCGCAATRVAEQFNRVDDNDDTQTHAVARLTYNRGGYTPRLP
;
A
#
# COMPACT_ATOMS: atom_id res chain seq x y z
N MET A 1 -5.82 -28.46 27.76
CA MET A 1 -5.29 -27.49 26.75
C MET A 1 -6.36 -26.52 26.25
N ALA A 2 -7.63 -26.90 26.09
CA ALA A 2 -8.72 -26.03 25.64
C ALA A 2 -9.00 -24.81 26.56
N ASP A 3 -8.78 -24.97 27.86
CA ASP A 3 -9.01 -23.91 28.87
C ASP A 3 -7.79 -23.03 29.14
N SER A 4 -6.72 -23.15 28.34
CA SER A 4 -5.54 -22.29 28.54
C SER A 4 -5.87 -20.82 28.16
N PRO A 5 -5.28 -19.81 28.83
CA PRO A 5 -5.45 -18.41 28.46
C PRO A 5 -5.09 -18.13 27.00
N ALA A 6 -4.09 -18.81 26.44
CA ALA A 6 -3.70 -18.68 25.04
C ALA A 6 -4.80 -19.20 24.08
N ALA A 7 -5.42 -20.34 24.39
CA ALA A 7 -6.52 -20.88 23.61
C ALA A 7 -7.78 -19.98 23.66
N LYS A 8 -8.01 -19.32 24.80
CA LYS A 8 -9.05 -18.28 24.91
C LYS A 8 -8.70 -17.07 24.04
N ALA A 9 -7.49 -16.52 24.18
CA ALA A 9 -7.05 -15.34 23.44
C ALA A 9 -7.12 -15.54 21.91
N LEU A 10 -6.74 -16.71 21.40
CA LEU A 10 -6.86 -17.02 19.97
C LEU A 10 -8.31 -16.99 19.49
N ARG A 11 -9.24 -17.59 20.24
CA ARG A 11 -10.67 -17.59 19.91
C ARG A 11 -11.23 -16.17 19.95
N ASP A 12 -10.94 -15.43 21.01
CA ASP A 12 -11.41 -14.07 21.21
C ASP A 12 -10.87 -13.13 20.12
N SER A 13 -9.62 -13.32 19.68
CA SER A 13 -9.01 -12.48 18.64
C SER A 13 -9.66 -12.61 17.26
N ARG A 14 -10.41 -13.69 17.00
CA ARG A 14 -10.93 -14.01 15.66
C ARG A 14 -11.99 -13.03 15.19
N ILE A 15 -12.65 -12.32 16.12
CA ILE A 15 -13.71 -11.36 15.81
C ILE A 15 -13.17 -10.02 15.30
N PHE A 16 -11.99 -9.58 15.74
CA PHE A 16 -11.45 -8.25 15.39
C PHE A 16 -11.25 -8.02 13.88
N PRO A 17 -10.86 -9.02 13.06
CA PRO A 17 -10.83 -8.84 11.60
C PRO A 17 -12.19 -8.68 10.91
N ILE A 18 -13.31 -8.88 11.63
CA ILE A 18 -14.67 -8.93 11.07
C ILE A 18 -15.51 -7.77 11.60
N PHE A 19 -15.43 -7.50 12.90
CA PHE A 19 -16.22 -6.47 13.57
C PHE A 19 -15.68 -5.06 13.28
N GLU A 20 -16.52 -4.02 13.45
CA GLU A 20 -16.22 -2.60 13.14
C GLU A 20 -15.87 -2.31 11.66
N GLY A 21 -16.36 -3.19 10.78
CA GLY A 21 -16.05 -3.18 9.36
C GLY A 21 -15.06 -4.30 9.07
N SER A 22 -15.48 -5.25 8.23
CA SER A 22 -14.59 -6.37 7.92
C SER A 22 -13.31 -5.86 7.27
N ASN A 23 -12.18 -6.47 7.60
CA ASN A 23 -10.89 -6.06 7.08
C ASN A 23 -10.85 -6.04 5.53
N ASP A 24 -11.66 -6.86 4.86
CA ASP A 24 -11.75 -6.84 3.39
C ASP A 24 -12.46 -5.57 2.88
N VAL A 25 -13.51 -5.10 3.54
CA VAL A 25 -14.20 -3.83 3.22
C VAL A 25 -13.31 -2.64 3.56
N LEU A 26 -12.70 -2.63 4.75
CA LEU A 26 -11.81 -1.55 5.17
C LEU A 26 -10.61 -1.41 4.23
N ARG A 27 -10.09 -2.53 3.70
CA ARG A 27 -9.00 -2.47 2.74
C ARG A 27 -9.40 -1.82 1.43
N SER A 28 -10.57 -2.15 0.90
CA SER A 28 -11.10 -1.48 -0.29
C SER A 28 -11.36 0.00 -0.02
N PHE A 29 -11.89 0.35 1.16
CA PHE A 29 -12.09 1.74 1.56
C PHE A 29 -10.77 2.53 1.56
N VAL A 30 -9.71 2.03 2.20
CA VAL A 30 -8.39 2.68 2.20
C VAL A 30 -7.86 2.89 0.78
N ALA A 31 -7.97 1.87 -0.08
CA ALA A 31 -7.49 1.97 -1.45
C ALA A 31 -8.27 3.04 -2.23
N LEU A 32 -9.60 3.02 -2.16
CA LEU A 32 -10.46 3.93 -2.92
C LEU A 32 -10.38 5.36 -2.41
N ALA A 33 -10.30 5.56 -1.09
CA ALA A 33 -10.09 6.87 -0.50
C ALA A 33 -8.76 7.48 -0.97
N GLY A 34 -7.67 6.71 -0.95
CA GLY A 34 -6.37 7.17 -1.44
C GLY A 34 -6.35 7.40 -2.96
N LEU A 35 -6.96 6.50 -3.74
CA LEU A 35 -7.06 6.63 -5.19
C LEU A 35 -7.90 7.84 -5.61
N LYS A 36 -8.93 8.22 -4.85
CA LYS A 36 -9.74 9.39 -5.14
C LYS A 36 -8.90 10.66 -5.19
N THR A 37 -8.03 10.89 -4.20
CA THR A 37 -7.12 12.05 -4.19
C THR A 37 -6.24 12.09 -5.44
N VAL A 38 -5.68 10.93 -5.84
CA VAL A 38 -4.87 10.82 -7.06
C VAL A 38 -5.73 11.04 -8.31
N ALA A 39 -6.95 10.51 -8.34
CA ALA A 39 -7.86 10.61 -9.47
C ALA A 39 -8.31 12.05 -9.70
N ASP A 40 -8.62 12.79 -8.63
CA ASP A 40 -9.02 14.21 -8.70
C ASP A 40 -7.89 15.05 -9.31
N GLU A 41 -6.62 14.81 -8.93
CA GLU A 41 -5.44 15.48 -9.53
C GLU A 41 -5.21 15.13 -11.01
N VAL A 42 -5.72 13.98 -11.48
CA VAL A 42 -5.54 13.48 -12.86
C VAL A 42 -6.79 13.73 -13.72
N ALA A 43 -7.94 14.03 -13.10
CA ALA A 43 -9.20 14.28 -13.78
C ALA A 43 -9.13 15.51 -14.69
N ASP A 44 -8.38 16.53 -14.27
CA ASP A 44 -8.10 17.75 -15.04
C ASP A 44 -7.45 17.45 -16.41
N LEU A 45 -6.78 16.30 -16.54
CA LEU A 45 -6.17 15.85 -17.80
C LEU A 45 -7.15 15.13 -18.73
N ARG A 46 -8.23 14.55 -18.20
CA ARG A 46 -9.23 13.80 -18.98
C ARG A 46 -10.27 14.69 -19.63
N GLY A 47 -10.50 15.88 -19.08
CA GLY A 47 -11.39 16.89 -19.65
C GLY A 47 -10.80 17.64 -20.85
N LEU A 48 -9.55 17.36 -21.21
CA LEU A 48 -8.86 18.03 -22.31
C LEU A 48 -9.42 17.58 -23.65
N ASN A 49 -9.98 18.53 -24.39
CA ASN A 49 -10.52 18.29 -25.72
C ASN A 49 -9.35 18.12 -26.70
N LEU A 50 -9.07 16.90 -27.14
CA LEU A 50 -7.99 16.61 -28.11
C LEU A 50 -8.15 17.34 -29.45
N ALA A 51 -9.35 17.88 -29.70
CA ALA A 51 -9.67 18.68 -30.88
C ALA A 51 -9.18 20.13 -30.80
N ASP A 52 -8.88 20.66 -29.61
CA ASP A 52 -8.33 22.01 -29.43
C ASP A 52 -7.10 21.96 -28.50
N PRO A 53 -5.91 21.68 -29.07
CA PRO A 53 -4.73 21.30 -28.30
C PRO A 53 -4.12 22.46 -27.49
N ILE A 54 -4.49 23.72 -27.74
CA ILE A 54 -3.83 24.88 -27.13
C ILE A 54 -4.14 24.98 -25.63
N ASP A 55 -5.39 24.80 -25.22
CA ASP A 55 -5.80 24.88 -23.81
C ASP A 55 -5.34 23.66 -22.98
N GLY A 56 -5.17 22.49 -23.63
CA GLY A 56 -4.75 21.26 -22.96
C GLY A 56 -3.25 21.13 -22.70
N ILE A 57 -2.42 21.84 -23.47
CA ILE A 57 -0.96 21.80 -23.31
C ILE A 57 -0.53 22.33 -21.95
N GLY A 58 -1.15 23.40 -21.44
CA GLY A 58 -0.80 24.00 -20.14
C GLY A 58 -1.00 23.02 -18.97
N VAL A 59 -2.19 22.41 -18.88
CA VAL A 59 -2.53 21.46 -17.82
C VAL A 59 -1.67 20.20 -17.89
N LEU A 60 -1.41 19.68 -19.10
CA LEU A 60 -0.50 18.55 -19.30
C LEU A 60 0.95 18.90 -18.90
N ALA A 61 1.43 20.08 -19.29
CA ALA A 61 2.77 20.53 -18.95
C ALA A 61 2.94 20.69 -17.43
N ASP A 62 1.95 21.24 -16.73
CA ASP A 62 1.96 21.37 -15.27
C ASP A 62 1.96 20.00 -14.58
N TYR A 63 1.11 19.07 -15.01
CA TYR A 63 1.11 17.71 -14.45
C TYR A 63 2.44 16.99 -14.67
N VAL A 64 2.99 17.05 -15.89
CA VAL A 64 4.30 16.48 -16.21
C VAL A 64 5.39 17.16 -15.39
N GLY A 65 5.35 18.49 -15.25
CA GLY A 65 6.26 19.28 -14.44
C GLY A 65 6.22 18.86 -12.97
N HIS A 66 5.02 18.72 -12.38
CA HIS A 66 4.85 18.23 -11.02
C HIS A 66 5.38 16.80 -10.84
N ARG A 67 5.12 15.90 -11.80
CA ARG A 67 5.65 14.54 -11.80
C ARG A 67 7.18 14.53 -11.81
N VAL A 68 7.79 15.31 -12.71
CA VAL A 68 9.25 15.44 -12.81
C VAL A 68 9.82 16.02 -11.51
N ARG A 69 9.21 17.08 -10.98
CA ARG A 69 9.62 17.69 -9.71
C ARG A 69 9.60 16.70 -8.57
N ARG A 70 8.53 15.91 -8.40
CA ARG A 70 8.43 14.87 -7.36
C ARG A 70 9.50 13.79 -7.52
N ARG A 71 9.90 13.46 -8.76
CA ARG A 71 10.96 12.48 -9.01
C ARG A 71 12.35 13.04 -8.69
N LEU A 72 12.58 14.33 -8.93
CA LEU A 72 13.86 15.01 -8.65
C LEU A 72 14.00 15.42 -7.18
N ARG A 73 12.89 15.76 -6.53
CA ARG A 73 12.78 16.16 -5.13
C ARG A 73 11.60 15.45 -4.49
N PRO A 74 11.78 14.17 -4.11
CA PRO A 74 10.73 13.44 -3.40
C PRO A 74 10.60 14.00 -1.98
N ASP A 75 9.37 13.96 -1.45
CA ASP A 75 9.10 14.33 -0.06
C ASP A 75 9.79 13.31 0.87
N ARG A 76 10.63 13.80 1.79
CA ARG A 76 11.46 12.97 2.66
C ARG A 76 10.94 13.03 4.11
N LEU A 77 11.30 12.01 4.89
CA LEU A 77 11.11 12.05 6.34
C LEU A 77 12.28 12.80 6.99
N ASP A 78 12.34 14.12 6.78
CA ASP A 78 13.45 14.97 7.24
C ASP A 78 13.61 15.03 8.76
N THR A 79 12.56 14.67 9.50
CA THR A 79 12.57 14.59 10.96
C THR A 79 13.19 13.31 11.50
N ALA A 80 13.47 12.31 10.65
CA ALA A 80 14.02 11.03 11.08
C ALA A 80 15.46 11.19 11.61
N HIS A 81 15.78 10.48 12.69
CA HIS A 81 17.14 10.50 13.24
C HIS A 81 18.17 9.99 12.20
N PRO A 82 19.38 10.58 12.09
CA PRO A 82 20.38 10.19 11.09
C PRO A 82 20.75 8.70 11.07
N THR A 83 20.69 8.02 12.21
CA THR A 83 20.90 6.57 12.30
C THR A 83 19.86 5.74 11.53
N LEU A 84 18.68 6.30 11.25
CA LEU A 84 17.59 5.66 10.52
C LEU A 84 17.49 6.10 9.06
N THR A 85 18.42 6.90 8.54
CA THR A 85 18.38 7.46 7.18
C THR A 85 18.16 6.40 6.11
N ARG A 86 18.81 5.25 6.21
CA ARG A 86 18.61 4.14 5.26
C ARG A 86 17.14 3.69 5.18
N HIS A 87 16.44 3.66 6.31
CA HIS A 87 15.03 3.24 6.37
C HIS A 87 14.10 4.36 5.92
N SER A 88 14.36 5.61 6.29
CA SER A 88 13.54 6.74 5.84
C SER A 88 13.68 7.01 4.34
N ASP A 89 14.87 6.86 3.76
CA ASP A 89 15.08 6.95 2.31
C ASP A 89 14.34 5.83 1.57
N ARG A 90 14.33 4.61 2.13
CA ARG A 90 13.57 3.50 1.55
C ARG A 90 12.06 3.77 1.56
N VAL A 91 11.53 4.31 2.66
CA VAL A 91 10.11 4.71 2.75
C VAL A 91 9.79 5.79 1.72
N THR A 92 10.68 6.76 1.55
CA THR A 92 10.54 7.83 0.54
C THR A 92 10.40 7.24 -0.88
N GLU A 93 11.26 6.28 -1.23
CA GLU A 93 11.17 5.55 -2.49
C GLU A 93 9.83 4.82 -2.64
N GLN A 94 9.40 4.10 -1.60
CA GLN A 94 8.15 3.32 -1.60
C GLN A 94 6.90 4.19 -1.75
N VAL A 95 6.87 5.37 -1.12
CA VAL A 95 5.79 6.34 -1.31
C VAL A 95 5.72 6.80 -2.77
N GLY A 96 6.89 7.09 -3.37
CA GLY A 96 6.97 7.41 -4.80
C GLY A 96 6.48 6.28 -5.69
N GLN A 97 6.85 5.04 -5.39
CA GLN A 97 6.37 3.85 -6.11
C GLN A 97 4.86 3.65 -5.93
N LEU A 98 4.32 3.82 -4.72
CA LEU A 98 2.88 3.73 -4.45
C LEU A 98 2.10 4.71 -5.33
N ARG A 99 2.54 5.97 -5.39
CA ARG A 99 1.92 7.00 -6.23
C ARG A 99 1.99 6.63 -7.71
N ALA A 100 3.15 6.21 -8.20
CA ALA A 100 3.33 5.82 -9.60
C ALA A 100 2.43 4.64 -10.00
N THR A 101 2.30 3.65 -9.11
CA THR A 101 1.43 2.48 -9.28
C THR A 101 -0.04 2.89 -9.27
N ALA A 102 -0.45 3.78 -8.36
CA ALA A 102 -1.82 4.30 -8.31
C ALA A 102 -2.20 5.03 -9.62
N GLU A 103 -1.35 5.92 -10.11
CA GLU A 103 -1.57 6.63 -11.38
C GLU A 103 -1.57 5.69 -12.59
N LYS A 104 -0.71 4.66 -12.59
CA LYS A 104 -0.73 3.59 -13.60
C LYS A 104 -2.09 2.88 -13.62
N LEU A 105 -2.55 2.42 -12.47
CA LEU A 105 -3.83 1.70 -12.35
C LEU A 105 -5.02 2.58 -12.72
N LEU A 106 -5.03 3.86 -12.32
CA LEU A 106 -6.06 4.81 -12.71
C LEU A 106 -6.09 5.06 -14.21
N ARG A 107 -4.93 5.12 -14.88
CA ARG A 107 -4.86 5.25 -16.35
C ARG A 107 -5.41 4.00 -17.07
N ILE A 108 -5.11 2.81 -16.56
CA ILE A 108 -5.55 1.54 -17.16
C ILE A 108 -7.06 1.32 -16.96
N HIS A 109 -7.56 1.53 -15.74
CA HIS A 109 -8.92 1.12 -15.36
C HIS A 109 -9.92 2.27 -15.28
N GLY A 110 -9.48 3.53 -15.21
CA GLY A 110 -10.40 4.66 -15.05
C GLY A 110 -11.25 4.55 -13.79
N SER A 111 -12.54 4.87 -13.90
CA SER A 111 -13.53 4.70 -12.83
C SER A 111 -13.76 3.22 -12.47
N ASP A 112 -13.46 2.30 -13.38
CA ASP A 112 -13.64 0.87 -13.20
C ASP A 112 -12.62 0.26 -12.22
N ILE A 113 -11.65 1.06 -11.74
CA ILE A 113 -10.75 0.70 -10.65
C ILE A 113 -11.52 0.25 -9.38
N GLN A 114 -12.75 0.75 -9.18
CA GLN A 114 -13.63 0.34 -8.08
C GLN A 114 -13.99 -1.16 -8.10
N ASN A 115 -13.93 -1.80 -9.27
CA ASN A 115 -14.19 -3.23 -9.44
C ASN A 115 -12.91 -4.08 -9.37
N GLN A 116 -11.74 -3.46 -9.34
CA GLN A 116 -10.44 -4.14 -9.33
C GLN A 116 -9.97 -4.46 -7.90
N GLN A 117 -10.77 -5.23 -7.15
CA GLN A 117 -10.57 -5.49 -5.72
C GLN A 117 -9.19 -6.10 -5.37
N ARG A 118 -8.61 -6.90 -6.27
CA ARG A 118 -7.26 -7.47 -6.06
C ARG A 118 -6.16 -6.41 -6.13
N GLN A 119 -6.28 -5.48 -7.08
CA GLN A 119 -5.37 -4.34 -7.18
C GLN A 119 -5.54 -3.39 -5.99
N GLN A 120 -6.79 -3.11 -5.58
CA GLN A 120 -7.06 -2.35 -4.36
C GLN A 120 -6.39 -2.98 -3.14
N LYS A 121 -6.50 -4.29 -2.97
CA LYS A 121 -5.89 -5.02 -1.85
C LYS A 121 -4.36 -4.87 -1.84
N ARG A 122 -3.69 -4.99 -3.00
CA ARG A 122 -2.23 -4.80 -3.14
C ARG A 122 -1.81 -3.39 -2.74
N LEU A 123 -2.51 -2.37 -3.27
CA LEU A 123 -2.25 -0.97 -2.93
C LEU A 123 -2.39 -0.72 -1.43
N THR A 124 -3.47 -1.23 -0.83
CA THR A 124 -3.70 -1.05 0.61
C THR A 124 -2.67 -1.79 1.45
N HIS A 125 -2.26 -3.00 1.07
CA HIS A 125 -1.21 -3.74 1.80
C HIS A 125 0.12 -2.99 1.76
N ALA A 126 0.50 -2.45 0.59
CA ALA A 126 1.68 -1.59 0.48
C ALA A 126 1.55 -0.32 1.36
N ALA A 127 0.39 0.35 1.32
CA ALA A 127 0.15 1.55 2.11
C ALA A 127 0.22 1.29 3.63
N ILE A 128 -0.33 0.18 4.11
CA ILE A 128 -0.27 -0.23 5.52
C ILE A 128 1.19 -0.44 5.96
N ASP A 129 1.98 -1.17 5.19
CA ASP A 129 3.38 -1.42 5.53
C ASP A 129 4.24 -0.15 5.46
N ILE A 130 3.98 0.75 4.51
CA ILE A 130 4.62 2.07 4.44
C ILE A 130 4.26 2.88 5.70
N TYR A 131 2.99 2.95 6.06
CA TYR A 131 2.53 3.68 7.25
C TYR A 131 3.16 3.13 8.54
N ALA A 132 3.20 1.79 8.68
CA ALA A 132 3.80 1.15 9.84
C ALA A 132 5.31 1.42 9.94
N GLN A 133 6.03 1.47 8.81
CA GLN A 133 7.44 1.88 8.78
C GLN A 133 7.61 3.33 9.25
N ILE A 134 6.78 4.26 8.75
CA ILE A 134 6.82 5.67 9.16
C ILE A 134 6.60 5.80 10.67
N ALA A 135 5.57 5.14 11.21
CA ALA A 135 5.27 5.16 12.64
C ALA A 135 6.42 4.60 13.48
N THR A 136 7.04 3.49 13.04
CA THR A 136 8.18 2.86 13.72
C THR A 136 9.41 3.78 13.71
N ILE A 137 9.73 4.39 12.58
CA ILE A 137 10.84 5.34 12.44
C ILE A 137 10.61 6.57 13.31
N SER A 138 9.39 7.12 13.31
CA SER A 138 9.01 8.29 14.13
C SER A 138 9.18 8.01 15.61
N ARG A 139 8.65 6.88 16.11
CA ARG A 139 8.80 6.48 17.51
C ARG A 139 10.25 6.27 17.91
N THR A 140 11.02 5.57 17.08
CA THR A 140 12.43 5.26 17.38
C THR A 140 13.29 6.52 17.34
N THR A 141 13.00 7.44 16.42
CA THR A 141 13.62 8.78 16.38
C THR A 141 13.37 9.54 17.67
N ALA A 142 12.13 9.57 18.17
CA ALA A 142 11.80 10.24 19.42
C ALA A 142 12.60 9.67 20.61
N LEU A 143 12.73 8.34 20.70
CA LEU A 143 13.54 7.69 21.74
C LEU A 143 15.03 8.00 21.61
N PHE A 144 15.57 8.02 20.39
CA PHE A 144 16.97 8.42 20.17
C PHE A 144 17.23 9.85 20.62
N ASN A 145 16.29 10.76 20.39
CA ASN A 145 16.42 12.15 20.80
C ASN A 145 16.28 12.34 22.32
N ASP A 146 15.48 11.52 22.99
CA ASP A 146 15.20 11.63 24.43
C ASP A 146 16.31 11.02 25.30
N GLN A 147 16.69 9.78 25.02
CA GLN A 147 17.62 9.00 25.87
C GLN A 147 18.92 8.59 25.16
N GLY A 148 19.07 8.92 23.87
CA GLY A 148 20.25 8.58 23.07
C GLY A 148 20.15 7.21 22.37
N VAL A 149 21.01 7.03 21.35
CA VAL A 149 21.01 5.83 20.50
C VAL A 149 21.45 4.58 21.26
N GLU A 150 22.48 4.67 22.12
CA GLU A 150 23.02 3.53 22.86
C GLU A 150 22.00 2.97 23.86
N ALA A 151 21.32 3.84 24.61
CA ALA A 151 20.25 3.43 25.53
C ALA A 151 19.04 2.82 24.81
N SER A 152 18.86 3.15 23.52
CA SER A 152 17.74 2.70 22.68
C SER A 152 18.12 1.57 21.72
N GLY A 153 19.13 0.75 22.08
CA GLY A 153 19.66 -0.30 21.19
C GLY A 153 18.63 -1.38 20.80
N GLN A 154 17.68 -1.67 21.68
CA GLN A 154 16.61 -2.63 21.41
C GLN A 154 15.62 -2.08 20.37
N GLU A 155 15.20 -0.84 20.51
CA GLU A 155 14.28 -0.17 19.58
C GLU A 155 14.92 0.04 18.22
N ARG A 156 16.22 0.34 18.19
CA ARG A 156 17.01 0.33 16.95
C ARG A 156 16.91 -1.02 16.25
N SER A 157 17.10 -2.11 16.98
CA SER A 157 17.06 -3.47 16.42
C SER A 157 15.68 -3.84 15.89
N ILE A 158 14.62 -3.50 16.64
CA ILE A 158 13.22 -3.68 16.22
C ILE A 158 12.94 -2.88 14.95
N ALA A 159 13.29 -1.59 14.93
CA ALA A 159 13.06 -0.72 13.79
C ALA A 159 13.79 -1.23 12.54
N THR A 160 15.05 -1.64 12.68
CA THR A 160 15.82 -2.18 11.56
C THR A 160 15.22 -3.47 11.02
N SER A 161 14.86 -4.41 11.89
CA SER A 161 14.27 -5.68 11.46
C SER A 161 12.89 -5.47 10.84
N PHE A 162 12.01 -4.72 11.51
CA PHE A 162 10.65 -4.48 11.05
C PHE A 162 10.62 -3.74 9.71
N CYS A 163 11.36 -2.64 9.59
CA CYS A 163 11.39 -1.87 8.35
C CYS A 163 12.02 -2.66 7.20
N GLY A 164 13.00 -3.52 7.47
CA GLY A 164 13.52 -4.46 6.47
C GLY A 164 12.45 -5.40 5.93
N CYS A 165 11.73 -6.10 6.81
CA CYS A 165 10.68 -7.04 6.41
C CYS A 165 9.48 -6.34 5.74
N ALA A 166 9.06 -5.19 6.27
CA ALA A 166 7.98 -4.39 5.69
C ALA A 166 8.36 -3.93 4.28
N ALA A 167 9.62 -3.52 4.07
CA ALA A 167 10.07 -3.11 2.75
C ALA A 167 10.03 -4.23 1.71
N THR A 168 10.38 -5.45 2.10
CA THR A 168 10.22 -6.63 1.23
C THR A 168 8.75 -6.86 0.86
N ARG A 169 7.83 -6.82 1.83
CA ARG A 169 6.40 -6.99 1.55
C ARG A 169 5.84 -5.92 0.62
N VAL A 170 6.26 -4.66 0.79
CA VAL A 170 5.86 -3.55 -0.10
C VAL A 170 6.31 -3.84 -1.53
N ALA A 171 7.58 -4.24 -1.73
CA ALA A 171 8.09 -4.58 -3.05
C ALA A 171 7.32 -5.74 -3.69
N GLU A 172 6.99 -6.79 -2.91
CA GLU A 172 6.16 -7.89 -3.37
C GLU A 172 4.76 -7.43 -3.83
N GLN A 173 4.12 -6.51 -3.09
CA GLN A 173 2.81 -6.00 -3.50
C GLN A 173 2.88 -5.25 -4.84
N PHE A 174 3.92 -4.44 -5.05
CA PHE A 174 4.10 -3.71 -6.31
C PHE A 174 4.43 -4.66 -7.46
N ASN A 175 5.30 -5.65 -7.26
CA ASN A 175 5.59 -6.65 -8.29
C ASN A 175 4.31 -7.40 -8.70
N ARG A 176 3.47 -7.76 -7.73
CA ARG A 176 2.20 -8.44 -7.97
C ARG A 176 1.15 -7.62 -8.72
N VAL A 177 1.34 -6.31 -8.86
CA VAL A 177 0.42 -5.51 -9.70
C VAL A 177 0.47 -5.97 -11.15
N ASP A 178 1.66 -6.30 -11.64
CA ASP A 178 1.91 -6.72 -13.02
C ASP A 178 2.09 -8.24 -13.16
N ASP A 179 2.77 -8.87 -12.19
CA ASP A 179 3.04 -10.30 -12.20
C ASP A 179 2.17 -11.03 -11.17
N ASN A 180 1.03 -11.53 -11.62
CA ASN A 180 0.06 -12.22 -10.77
C ASN A 180 -0.70 -13.32 -11.50
N ASP A 181 -1.35 -14.17 -10.70
CA ASP A 181 -2.18 -15.28 -11.11
C ASP A 181 -3.69 -14.97 -11.00
N ASP A 182 -4.08 -13.68 -11.06
CA ASP A 182 -5.45 -13.25 -10.78
C ASP A 182 -6.49 -13.93 -11.69
N THR A 183 -6.17 -14.04 -12.98
CA THR A 183 -7.03 -14.69 -13.96
C THR A 183 -7.23 -16.18 -13.63
N GLN A 184 -6.15 -16.88 -13.31
CA GLN A 184 -6.20 -18.30 -12.96
C GLN A 184 -6.95 -18.50 -11.64
N THR A 185 -6.65 -17.71 -10.61
CA THR A 185 -7.36 -17.74 -9.33
C THR A 185 -8.85 -17.45 -9.50
N HIS A 186 -9.23 -16.53 -10.40
CA HIS A 186 -10.65 -16.28 -10.71
C HIS A 186 -11.32 -17.48 -11.38
N ALA A 187 -10.64 -18.14 -12.32
CA ALA A 187 -11.15 -19.33 -12.99
C ALA A 187 -11.39 -20.48 -12.00
N VAL A 188 -10.45 -20.72 -11.08
CA VAL A 188 -10.60 -21.73 -10.02
C VAL A 188 -11.77 -21.39 -9.08
N ALA A 189 -11.89 -20.12 -8.67
CA ALA A 189 -13.00 -19.68 -7.83
C ALA A 189 -14.35 -19.91 -8.51
N ARG A 190 -14.47 -19.52 -9.79
CA ARG A 190 -15.69 -19.72 -10.59
C ARG A 190 -16.03 -21.20 -10.77
N LEU A 191 -15.03 -22.05 -11.01
CA LEU A 191 -15.23 -23.51 -11.11
C LEU A 191 -15.76 -24.09 -9.79
N THR A 192 -15.16 -23.70 -8.68
CA THR A 192 -15.54 -24.17 -7.34
C THR A 192 -16.96 -23.71 -6.99
N TYR A 193 -17.30 -22.45 -7.29
CA TYR A 193 -18.64 -21.90 -7.12
C TYR A 193 -19.69 -22.67 -7.92
N ASN A 194 -19.46 -22.86 -9.23
CA ASN A 194 -20.40 -23.57 -10.11
C ASN A 194 -20.63 -25.03 -9.71
N ARG A 195 -19.62 -25.66 -9.08
CA ARG A 195 -19.71 -27.05 -8.62
C ARG A 195 -20.19 -27.19 -7.18
N GLY A 196 -20.42 -26.08 -6.47
CA GLY A 196 -20.84 -26.08 -5.06
C GLY A 196 -19.77 -26.55 -4.07
N GLY A 197 -18.49 -26.60 -4.47
CA GLY A 197 -17.40 -27.03 -3.59
C GLY A 197 -16.21 -27.66 -4.31
N TYR A 198 -15.28 -28.17 -3.50
CA TYR A 198 -14.13 -28.94 -4.00
C TYR A 198 -14.61 -30.28 -4.56
N THR A 199 -14.24 -30.56 -5.81
CA THR A 199 -14.72 -31.71 -6.57
C THR A 199 -13.67 -32.77 -6.93
N PRO A 200 -12.36 -32.47 -7.04
CA PRO A 200 -11.38 -33.52 -7.21
C PRO A 200 -11.47 -34.52 -6.06
N ARG A 201 -11.42 -35.81 -6.39
CA ARG A 201 -11.32 -36.88 -5.41
C ARG A 201 -9.99 -37.57 -5.62
N LEU A 202 -9.32 -37.89 -4.52
CA LEU A 202 -8.22 -38.85 -4.59
C LEU A 202 -8.82 -40.20 -5.04
N PRO A 203 -8.11 -40.96 -5.88
CA PRO A 203 -8.53 -42.29 -6.28
C PRO A 203 -8.67 -43.22 -5.07
#